data_AF-A0A349W532-F1
#
_entry.id   AF-A0A349W532-F1
#
_cell.length_a   1.000
_cell.length_b   1.000
_cell.length_c   1.000
_cell.angle_alpha   90.00
_cell.angle_beta   90.00
_cell.angle_gamma   90.00
#
_symmetry.space_group_name_H-M   'P 1'
#
loop_
_entity.id
_entity.type
_entity.pdbx_description
1 polymer ?
#
loop_
_entity_poly.entity_id
_entity_poly.type
_entity_poly.pdbx_seq_one_letter_code
_entity_poly.pdbx_strand_id
1 'polypeptide(L)'
;QYKVIYLQEGEWKIRSFDFRKTPFTLSGGGTKDIPIARPQLLVRGKDHKTMLTLVFRDQERGYRPSILRLNGMQQEANNIIDLCDQSVGAWEPTYDTQLWQKKRKIALFVQPTVQKDAEGLADAPATAVRVVEWRD
;
A
#
# COMPACT_ATOMS: atom_id res chain seq x y z
N GLN A 1 -3.64 8.05 8.88
CA GLN A 1 -3.91 6.61 8.67
C GLN A 1 -2.76 5.89 7.98
N TYR A 2 -2.00 6.53 7.07
CA TYR A 2 -0.65 6.08 6.71
C TYR A 2 0.41 6.94 7.37
N LYS A 3 1.41 6.29 7.98
CA LYS A 3 2.56 6.92 8.63
C LYS A 3 3.82 6.14 8.29
N VAL A 4 4.93 6.84 8.20
CA VAL A 4 6.26 6.21 8.13
C VAL A 4 7.02 6.60 9.38
N ILE A 5 7.58 5.59 10.04
CA ILE A 5 8.43 5.73 11.21
C ILE A 5 9.84 5.41 10.74
N TYR A 6 10.79 6.30 10.99
CA TYR A 6 12.16 6.17 10.49
C TYR A 6 13.15 6.77 11.48
N LEU A 7 14.37 6.22 11.49
CA LEU A 7 15.47 6.71 12.30
C LEU A 7 16.26 7.75 11.51
N GLN A 8 16.43 8.95 12.05
CA GLN A 8 17.28 9.99 11.48
C GLN A 8 18.11 10.62 12.60
N GLU A 9 19.44 10.65 12.43
CA GLU A 9 20.36 11.29 13.39
C GLU A 9 20.21 10.75 14.82
N GLY A 10 19.90 9.46 14.96
CA GLY A 10 19.69 8.82 16.27
C GLY A 10 18.29 9.02 16.87
N GLU A 11 17.42 9.79 16.22
CA GLU A 11 16.07 10.07 16.69
C GLU A 11 15.02 9.38 15.83
N TRP A 12 14.01 8.79 16.47
CA TRP A 12 12.85 8.24 15.79
C TRP A 12 11.90 9.37 15.38
N LYS A 13 11.67 9.49 14.08
CA LYS A 13 10.75 10.47 13.50
C LYS A 13 9.51 9.78 12.94
N ILE A 14 8.39 10.47 13.04
CA ILE A 14 7.10 10.03 12.49
C ILE A 14 6.70 11.02 11.42
N ARG A 15 6.39 10.52 10.23
CA ARG A 15 5.83 11.30 9.14
C ARG A 15 4.43 10.82 8.80
N SER A 16 3.45 11.71 8.90
CA SER A 16 2.08 11.49 8.42
C SER A 16 1.93 12.00 6.98
N PHE A 17 1.11 11.33 6.18
CA PHE A 17 0.87 11.72 4.78
C PHE A 17 -0.50 12.37 4.53
N ASP A 18 -1.45 12.22 5.45
CA ASP A 18 -2.74 12.94 5.53
C ASP A 18 -3.58 13.09 4.24
N PHE A 19 -3.32 12.25 3.23
CA PHE A 19 -4.08 12.21 1.98
C PHE A 19 -5.43 11.51 2.12
N ARG A 20 -5.56 10.57 3.08
CA ARG A 20 -6.81 9.87 3.39
C ARG A 20 -7.68 10.71 4.33
N LYS A 21 -8.99 10.80 4.06
CA LYS A 21 -9.93 11.69 4.79
C LYS A 21 -11.01 10.94 5.58
N THR A 22 -11.32 9.71 5.20
CA THR A 22 -12.37 8.85 5.76
C THR A 22 -11.85 8.10 6.99
N PRO A 23 -12.39 8.40 8.19
CA PRO A 23 -12.02 7.72 9.41
C PRO A 23 -12.45 6.25 9.38
N PHE A 24 -11.77 5.41 10.16
CA PHE A 24 -12.21 4.06 10.48
C PHE A 24 -11.68 3.67 11.87
N THR A 25 -12.31 2.68 12.50
CA THR A 25 -11.88 2.16 13.79
C THR A 25 -11.68 0.65 13.71
N LEU A 26 -10.65 0.17 14.40
CA LEU A 26 -10.40 -1.26 14.61
C LEU A 26 -11.18 -1.80 15.83
N SER A 27 -11.84 -0.93 16.61
CA SER A 27 -12.61 -1.35 17.79
C SER A 27 -13.96 -1.97 17.39
N GLY A 28 -14.37 -3.03 18.10
CA GLY A 28 -15.62 -3.77 17.90
C GLY A 28 -15.45 -5.28 18.14
N GLY A 29 -16.55 -6.03 18.21
CA GLY A 29 -16.52 -7.50 18.25
C GLY A 29 -16.60 -8.10 16.83
N GLY A 30 -15.72 -9.06 16.52
CA GLY A 30 -15.66 -9.75 15.22
C GLY A 30 -14.67 -9.14 14.21
N THR A 31 -14.35 -9.92 13.17
CA THR A 31 -13.53 -9.47 12.03
C THR A 31 -14.30 -8.44 11.22
N LYS A 32 -13.78 -7.21 11.13
CA LYS A 32 -14.31 -6.14 10.28
C LYS A 32 -13.52 -6.05 8.99
N ASP A 33 -14.19 -5.82 7.87
CA ASP A 33 -13.53 -5.38 6.64
C ASP A 33 -12.76 -4.06 6.88
N ILE A 34 -11.44 -4.10 6.66
CA ILE A 34 -10.56 -2.95 6.89
C ILE A 34 -10.48 -2.14 5.59
N PRO A 35 -10.83 -0.84 5.62
CA PRO A 35 -10.96 -0.04 4.40
C PRO A 35 -9.62 0.36 3.77
N ILE A 36 -8.51 -0.08 4.37
CA ILE A 36 -7.14 0.03 3.86
C ILE A 36 -6.41 -1.29 4.00
N ALA A 37 -5.50 -1.57 3.07
CA ALA A 37 -4.55 -2.66 3.23
C ALA A 37 -3.34 -2.25 4.06
N ARG A 38 -2.68 -3.21 4.71
CA ARG A 38 -1.35 -3.01 5.27
C ARG A 38 -0.37 -2.66 4.14
N PRO A 39 0.35 -1.54 4.21
CA PRO A 39 1.16 -1.08 3.09
C PRO A 39 2.50 -1.83 2.99
N GLN A 40 3.12 -1.77 1.80
CA GLN A 40 4.54 -2.10 1.59
C GLN A 40 5.34 -0.81 1.37
N LEU A 41 6.56 -0.77 1.89
CA LEU A 41 7.44 0.39 1.78
C LEU A 41 8.71 0.03 1.02
N LEU A 42 8.98 0.76 -0.06
CA LEU A 42 10.20 0.63 -0.84
C LEU A 42 11.00 1.93 -0.69
N VAL A 43 12.27 1.81 -0.30
CA VAL A 43 13.16 2.95 -0.08
C VAL A 43 14.43 2.76 -0.90
N ARG A 44 14.88 3.83 -1.54
CA ARG A 44 16.20 3.89 -2.19
C ARG A 44 16.84 5.26 -2.00
N GLY A 45 18.14 5.33 -2.30
CA GLY A 45 18.91 6.54 -2.05
C GLY A 45 19.26 6.69 -0.58
N LYS A 46 19.84 7.83 -0.24
CA LYS A 46 20.31 8.17 1.10
C LYS A 46 20.13 9.67 1.33
N ASP A 47 19.94 10.07 2.58
CA ASP A 47 19.88 11.47 3.02
C ASP A 47 18.86 12.26 2.19
N HIS A 48 19.25 13.41 1.62
CA HIS A 48 18.39 14.26 0.79
C HIS A 48 17.96 13.63 -0.55
N LYS A 49 18.57 12.51 -0.96
CA LYS A 49 18.20 11.76 -2.18
C LYS A 49 17.32 10.54 -1.88
N THR A 50 16.77 10.45 -0.68
CA THR A 50 15.89 9.34 -0.28
C THR A 50 14.60 9.39 -1.09
N MET A 51 14.37 8.36 -1.90
CA MET A 51 13.12 8.13 -2.60
C MET A 51 12.34 7.04 -1.90
N LEU A 52 11.05 7.30 -1.71
CA LEU A 52 10.13 6.43 -1.01
C LEU A 52 8.94 6.15 -1.92
N THR A 53 8.64 4.86 -2.10
CA THR A 53 7.42 4.40 -2.74
C THR A 53 6.62 3.58 -1.73
N LEU A 54 5.44 4.05 -1.38
CA LEU A 54 4.49 3.35 -0.53
C LEU A 54 3.46 2.67 -1.42
N VAL A 55 3.38 1.34 -1.39
CA VAL A 55 2.36 0.56 -2.09
C VAL A 55 1.22 0.26 -1.13
N PHE A 56 -0.02 0.56 -1.53
CA PHE A 56 -1.18 0.43 -0.67
C PHE A 56 -2.46 0.12 -1.45
N ARG A 57 -3.55 -0.10 -0.74
CA ARG A 57 -4.91 -0.23 -1.27
C ARG A 57 -5.85 0.51 -0.33
N ASP A 58 -6.79 1.27 -0.89
CA ASP A 58 -7.61 2.20 -0.12
C ASP A 58 -9.04 2.31 -0.70
N GLN A 59 -10.06 2.25 0.16
CA GLN A 59 -11.47 2.45 -0.20
C GLN A 59 -11.75 3.80 -0.88
N GLU A 60 -11.12 4.90 -0.47
CA GLU A 60 -11.29 6.22 -1.11
C GLU A 60 -10.81 6.22 -2.56
N ARG A 61 -10.00 5.22 -2.93
CA ARG A 61 -9.48 5.00 -4.28
C ARG A 61 -10.17 3.81 -4.96
N GLY A 62 -11.35 3.41 -4.47
CA GLY A 62 -12.11 2.29 -5.03
C GLY A 62 -11.43 0.94 -4.86
N TYR A 63 -10.66 0.75 -3.78
CA TYR A 63 -9.93 -0.49 -3.48
C TYR A 63 -8.94 -0.90 -4.59
N ARG A 64 -8.38 0.08 -5.31
CA ARG A 64 -7.37 -0.14 -6.34
C ARG A 64 -5.97 -0.27 -5.74
N PRO A 65 -5.09 -1.12 -6.30
CA PRO A 65 -3.66 -1.08 -5.99
C PRO A 65 -3.13 0.32 -6.34
N SER A 66 -2.53 0.98 -5.37
CA SER A 66 -2.10 2.38 -5.48
C SER A 66 -0.66 2.53 -4.98
N ILE A 67 0.05 3.53 -5.49
CA ILE A 67 1.36 3.92 -4.99
C ILE A 67 1.38 5.40 -4.63
N LEU A 68 2.07 5.76 -3.55
CA LEU A 68 2.49 7.11 -3.24
C LEU A 68 4.00 7.21 -3.43
N ARG A 69 4.46 8.21 -4.18
CA ARG A 69 5.89 8.47 -4.41
C ARG A 69 6.35 9.76 -3.75
N LEU A 70 7.54 9.72 -3.17
CA LEU A 70 8.19 10.86 -2.54
C LEU A 70 9.67 10.90 -2.95
N ASN A 71 10.12 12.03 -3.48
CA ASN A 71 11.52 12.32 -3.78
C ASN A 71 12.07 13.22 -2.66
N GLY A 72 12.35 12.61 -1.52
CA GLY A 72 12.76 13.30 -0.31
C GLY A 72 11.67 13.31 0.77
N MET A 73 12.11 13.22 2.02
CA MET A 73 11.20 13.11 3.17
C MET A 73 10.42 14.40 3.51
N GLN A 74 10.65 15.50 2.78
CA GLN A 74 9.97 16.77 2.98
C GLN A 74 8.94 17.10 1.87
N GLN A 75 8.94 16.36 0.75
CA GLN A 75 8.05 16.64 -0.37
C GLN A 75 6.59 16.33 -0.04
N GLU A 76 5.62 17.15 -0.42
CA GLU A 76 4.20 16.85 -0.21
C GLU A 76 3.78 15.47 -0.75
N ALA A 77 2.87 14.79 -0.03
CA ALA A 77 2.39 13.45 -0.36
C ALA A 77 1.20 13.46 -1.34
N ASN A 78 1.37 14.15 -2.47
CA ASN A 78 0.32 14.34 -3.47
C ASN A 78 0.51 13.48 -4.74
N ASN A 79 1.69 12.87 -4.93
CA ASN A 79 1.97 12.03 -6.09
C ASN A 79 1.49 10.59 -5.87
N ILE A 80 0.17 10.41 -5.99
CA ILE A 80 -0.50 9.12 -5.82
C ILE A 80 -1.01 8.61 -7.18
N ILE A 81 -0.69 7.37 -7.52
CA ILE A 81 -1.03 6.73 -8.79
C ILE A 81 -1.76 5.42 -8.52
N ASP A 82 -2.90 5.21 -9.18
CA ASP A 82 -3.57 3.90 -9.22
C ASP A 82 -2.88 3.04 -10.30
N LEU A 83 -2.46 1.83 -9.94
CA LEU A 83 -1.76 0.92 -10.86
C LEU A 83 -2.72 0.09 -11.72
N CYS A 84 -4.00 0.06 -11.37
CA CYS A 84 -5.06 -0.62 -12.11
C CYS A 84 -6.37 0.17 -11.99
N ASP A 85 -7.21 0.12 -13.02
CA ASP A 85 -8.54 0.75 -13.00
C ASP A 85 -9.58 -0.05 -12.20
N GLN A 86 -9.30 -1.33 -11.94
CA GLN A 86 -10.21 -2.27 -11.29
C GLN A 86 -9.90 -2.42 -9.79
N SER A 87 -10.96 -2.56 -8.99
CA SER A 87 -10.88 -2.95 -7.59
C SER A 87 -10.25 -4.33 -7.44
N VAL A 88 -9.48 -4.50 -6.36
CA VAL A 88 -8.93 -5.79 -5.92
C VAL A 88 -9.53 -6.25 -4.58
N GLY A 89 -10.60 -5.58 -4.14
CA GLY A 89 -11.33 -5.92 -2.92
C GLY A 89 -10.43 -5.88 -1.68
N ALA A 90 -10.39 -6.99 -0.96
CA ALA A 90 -9.66 -7.14 0.30
C ALA A 90 -8.14 -7.36 0.12
N TRP A 91 -7.63 -7.36 -1.11
CA TRP A 91 -6.22 -7.59 -1.40
C TRP A 91 -5.27 -6.73 -0.57
N GLU A 92 -4.13 -7.33 -0.22
CA GLU A 92 -3.02 -6.68 0.45
C GLU A 92 -1.73 -6.76 -0.39
N PRO A 93 -0.94 -5.68 -0.42
CA PRO A 93 0.24 -5.60 -1.27
C PRO A 93 1.35 -6.57 -0.83
N THR A 94 1.84 -7.30 -1.81
CA THR A 94 3.10 -8.05 -1.77
C THR A 94 3.87 -7.76 -3.06
N TYR A 95 5.20 -7.81 -3.00
CA TYR A 95 6.04 -7.51 -4.15
C TYR A 95 7.29 -8.40 -4.19
N ASP A 96 7.86 -8.55 -5.38
CA ASP A 96 9.12 -9.25 -5.56
C ASP A 96 10.30 -8.40 -5.03
N THR A 97 10.75 -8.73 -3.83
CA THR A 97 11.85 -8.02 -3.15
C THR A 97 13.17 -8.17 -3.88
N GLN A 98 13.43 -9.31 -4.52
CA GLN A 98 14.68 -9.58 -5.24
C GLN A 98 14.73 -8.84 -6.57
N LEU A 99 13.60 -8.79 -7.28
CA LEU A 99 13.49 -8.00 -8.50
C LEU A 99 13.66 -6.50 -8.21
N TRP A 100 13.06 -6.00 -7.13
CA TRP A 100 13.26 -4.62 -6.69
C TRP A 100 14.72 -4.35 -6.34
N GLN A 101 15.34 -5.23 -5.53
CA GLN A 101 16.72 -5.07 -5.09
C GLN A 101 17.71 -5.06 -6.27
N LYS A 102 17.51 -5.94 -7.26
CA LYS A 102 18.46 -6.14 -8.37
C LYS A 102 18.21 -5.23 -9.57
N LYS A 103 16.95 -4.95 -9.90
CA LYS A 103 16.58 -4.29 -11.18
C LYS A 103 15.79 -3.01 -11.01
N ARG A 104 15.48 -2.61 -9.77
CA ARG A 104 14.65 -1.44 -9.48
C ARG A 104 13.29 -1.47 -10.20
N LYS A 105 12.71 -2.66 -10.32
CA LYS A 105 11.35 -2.86 -10.85
C LYS A 105 10.45 -3.35 -9.73
N ILE A 106 9.27 -2.77 -9.63
CA ILE A 106 8.22 -3.24 -8.72
C ILE A 106 7.37 -4.24 -9.49
N ALA A 107 7.22 -5.45 -8.98
CA ALA A 107 6.29 -6.45 -9.50
C ALA A 107 5.40 -6.89 -8.34
N LEU A 108 4.11 -6.58 -8.44
CA LEU A 108 3.11 -6.88 -7.42
C LEU A 108 2.37 -8.16 -7.76
N PHE A 109 2.21 -9.06 -6.80
CA PHE A 109 1.28 -10.17 -6.91
C PHE A 109 -0.13 -9.64 -6.62
N VAL A 110 -1.01 -9.67 -7.61
CA VAL A 110 -2.35 -9.09 -7.51
C VAL A 110 -3.41 -10.12 -7.85
N GLN A 111 -4.36 -10.28 -6.93
CA GLN A 111 -5.55 -11.10 -7.11
C GLN A 111 -6.71 -10.38 -6.44
N PRO A 112 -7.86 -10.17 -7.12
CA PRO A 112 -9.06 -9.69 -6.46
C PRO A 112 -9.52 -10.70 -5.41
N THR A 113 -9.66 -10.26 -4.16
CA THR A 113 -10.11 -11.10 -3.04
C THR A 113 -11.27 -10.46 -2.31
N VAL A 114 -12.07 -11.30 -1.64
CA VAL A 114 -13.18 -10.88 -0.79
C VAL A 114 -12.85 -11.30 0.64
N GLN A 115 -13.10 -10.41 1.58
CA GLN A 115 -13.09 -10.72 3.01
C GLN A 115 -14.53 -10.70 3.50
N LYS A 116 -14.96 -11.74 4.20
CA LYS A 116 -16.27 -11.80 4.84
C LYS A 116 -16.12 -11.47 6.32
N ASP A 117 -17.06 -10.69 6.85
CA ASP A 117 -17.12 -10.44 8.29
C ASP A 117 -17.47 -11.75 9.04
N ALA A 118 -16.95 -11.89 10.26
CA ALA A 118 -17.20 -13.03 11.17
C ALA A 118 -16.71 -14.42 10.71
N GLU A 119 -15.50 -14.50 10.13
CA GLU A 119 -14.75 -15.76 9.86
C GLU A 119 -15.43 -16.78 8.91
N GLY A 120 -16.52 -16.42 8.24
CA GLY A 120 -17.19 -17.30 7.28
C GLY A 120 -16.43 -17.43 5.94
N LEU A 121 -16.57 -18.58 5.28
CA LEU A 121 -16.17 -18.73 3.88
C LEU A 121 -17.02 -17.80 2.99
N ALA A 122 -16.36 -16.97 2.19
CA ALA A 122 -17.02 -16.24 1.11
C ALA A 122 -17.31 -17.22 -0.03
N ASP A 123 -18.57 -17.30 -0.44
CA ASP A 123 -18.95 -18.00 -1.67
C ASP A 123 -18.64 -17.08 -2.85
N ALA A 124 -17.42 -17.21 -3.39
CA ALA A 124 -16.93 -16.41 -4.50
C ALA A 124 -16.19 -17.31 -5.51
N PRO A 125 -16.37 -17.09 -6.82
CA PRO A 125 -15.63 -17.83 -7.82
C PRO A 125 -14.13 -17.52 -7.74
N ALA A 126 -13.30 -18.45 -8.20
CA ALA A 126 -11.87 -18.21 -8.33
C ALA A 126 -11.61 -17.00 -9.23
N THR A 127 -10.70 -16.13 -8.80
CA THR A 127 -10.29 -14.94 -9.53
C THR A 127 -8.91 -15.12 -10.12
N ALA A 128 -8.66 -14.47 -11.26
CA ALA A 128 -7.36 -14.53 -11.91
C ALA A 128 -6.28 -13.84 -11.08
N VAL A 129 -5.13 -14.51 -10.94
CA VAL A 129 -3.89 -13.95 -10.42
C VAL A 129 -3.14 -13.25 -11.57
N ARG A 130 -2.56 -12.09 -11.30
CA ARG A 130 -1.71 -11.36 -12.23
C ARG A 130 -0.50 -10.74 -11.55
N VAL A 131 0.54 -10.48 -12.33
CA VAL A 131 1.66 -9.63 -11.92
C VAL A 131 1.44 -8.23 -12.49
N VAL A 132 1.38 -7.23 -11.61
CA VAL A 132 1.33 -5.82 -12.01
C VAL A 132 2.74 -5.26 -11.88
N GLU A 133 3.35 -4.95 -13.02
CA GLU A 133 4.68 -4.34 -13.07
C GLU A 133 4.60 -2.82 -13.10
N TRP A 134 5.50 -2.18 -12.37
CA TRP A 134 5.68 -0.74 -12.41
C TRP A 134 7.17 -0.40 -12.31
N ARG A 135 7.56 0.68 -13.01
CA ARG A 135 8.94 1.19 -13.03
C ARG A 135 9.00 2.51 -12.27
N ASP A 136 9.90 2.54 -11.28
CA ASP A 136 10.21 3.74 -10.49
C ASP A 136 11.13 4.72 -11.21
#